data_AF-A0A8C6K529-F1
#
_entry.id   AF-A0A8C6K529-F1
#
_cell.length_a   1.000
_cell.length_b   1.000
_cell.length_c   1.000
_cell.angle_alpha   90.00
_cell.angle_beta   90.00
_cell.angle_gamma   90.00
#
_symmetry.space_group_name_H-M   'P 1'
#
loop_
_entity.id
_entity.type
_entity.pdbx_description
1 polymer ?
#
loop_
_entity_poly.entity_id
_entity_poly.type
_entity_poly.pdbx_seq_one_letter_code
_entity_poly.pdbx_strand_id
1 'polypeptide(L)'
;MFSLYFRDIGVIVRTLGCFPTEAELNELLAKVEDEEEPGGYIHLEKFLPVMTKVLLDRRYRPIPEDVLLHAFEVLDMNKCGYITKEHLVKYFTEEGEPFTEEEMENMLSVALDPETNTVRYRNYISKLVVDET
;
A
#
# COMPACT_ATOMS: atom_id res chain seq x y z
N MET A 1 -5.76 -25.46 16.41
CA MET A 1 -6.20 -24.97 15.08
C MET A 1 -5.43 -23.69 14.81
N PHE A 2 -4.80 -23.54 13.64
CA PHE A 2 -4.05 -22.32 13.33
C PHE A 2 -5.00 -21.21 12.88
N SER A 3 -4.92 -20.05 13.53
CA SER A 3 -5.71 -18.87 13.21
C SER A 3 -4.81 -17.66 13.01
N LEU A 4 -5.29 -16.71 12.21
CA LEU A 4 -4.65 -15.43 11.94
C LEU A 4 -5.49 -14.33 12.58
N TYR A 5 -4.86 -13.26 13.08
CA TYR A 5 -5.60 -12.09 13.51
C TYR A 5 -6.13 -11.35 12.29
N PHE A 6 -7.41 -10.95 12.32
CA PHE A 6 -8.04 -10.19 11.23
C PHE A 6 -7.24 -8.94 10.85
N ARG A 7 -6.74 -8.21 11.87
CA ARG A 7 -5.88 -7.02 11.72
C ARG A 7 -4.58 -7.28 10.95
N ASP A 8 -4.03 -8.50 11.02
CA ASP A 8 -2.70 -8.79 10.46
C ASP A 8 -2.77 -9.21 8.98
N ILE A 9 -3.96 -9.47 8.44
CA ILE A 9 -4.12 -9.94 7.05
C ILE A 9 -3.54 -8.97 6.03
N GLY A 10 -3.73 -7.66 6.22
CA GLY A 10 -3.13 -6.66 5.32
C GLY A 10 -1.61 -6.76 5.27
N VAL A 11 -0.96 -6.98 6.41
CA VAL A 11 0.49 -7.16 6.50
C VAL A 11 0.91 -8.48 5.84
N ILE A 12 0.17 -9.56 6.08
CA ILE A 12 0.44 -10.88 5.49
C ILE A 12 0.34 -10.82 3.96
N VAL A 13 -0.72 -10.22 3.42
CA VAL A 13 -0.91 -10.09 1.96
C VAL A 13 0.23 -9.28 1.33
N ARG A 14 0.62 -8.16 1.94
CA ARG A 14 1.75 -7.33 1.48
C ARG A 14 3.10 -8.05 1.57
N THR A 15 3.30 -8.87 2.60
CA THR A 15 4.50 -9.71 2.75
C THR A 15 4.60 -10.79 1.68
N LEU A 16 3.47 -11.24 1.14
CA LEU A 16 3.40 -12.17 0.02
C LEU A 16 3.61 -11.49 -1.35
N GLY A 17 4.01 -10.21 -1.38
CA GLY A 17 4.28 -9.45 -2.59
C GLY A 17 3.03 -8.92 -3.30
N CYS A 18 1.87 -8.92 -2.62
CA CYS A 18 0.62 -8.40 -3.14
C CYS A 18 0.33 -7.00 -2.56
N PHE A 19 -0.06 -6.06 -3.40
CA PHE A 19 -0.30 -4.67 -3.03
C PHE A 19 -1.76 -4.27 -3.34
N PRO A 20 -2.76 -4.88 -2.65
CA PRO A 20 -4.15 -4.51 -2.85
C PRO A 20 -4.41 -3.08 -2.37
N THR A 21 -5.37 -2.40 -2.99
CA THR A 21 -5.95 -1.19 -2.41
C THR A 21 -6.73 -1.53 -1.14
N GLU A 22 -7.06 -0.55 -0.30
CA GLU A 22 -7.86 -0.80 0.91
C GLU A 22 -9.25 -1.35 0.57
N ALA A 23 -9.87 -0.88 -0.51
CA ALA A 23 -11.12 -1.47 -1.01
C ALA A 23 -10.96 -2.96 -1.38
N GLU A 24 -9.90 -3.29 -2.12
CA GLU A 24 -9.62 -4.67 -2.54
C GLU A 24 -9.26 -5.59 -1.36
N LEU A 25 -8.57 -5.07 -0.35
CA LEU A 25 -8.24 -5.78 0.88
C LEU A 25 -9.50 -6.07 1.68
N ASN A 26 -10.42 -5.11 1.80
CA ASN A 26 -11.72 -5.31 2.45
C ASN A 26 -12.55 -6.38 1.73
N GLU A 27 -12.56 -6.41 0.40
CA GLU A 27 -13.21 -7.48 -0.36
C GLU A 27 -12.58 -8.86 -0.14
N LEU A 28 -11.26 -8.92 0.10
CA LEU A 28 -10.57 -10.16 0.44
C LEU A 28 -10.94 -10.61 1.86
N LEU A 29 -10.93 -9.68 2.82
CA LEU A 29 -11.31 -9.91 4.21
C LEU A 29 -12.73 -10.46 4.32
N ALA A 30 -13.69 -9.86 3.63
CA ALA A 30 -15.08 -10.31 3.61
C ALA A 30 -15.26 -11.76 3.10
N LYS A 31 -14.32 -12.30 2.31
CA LYS A 31 -14.36 -13.69 1.82
C LYS A 31 -13.83 -14.71 2.82
N VAL A 32 -13.04 -14.26 3.80
CA VAL A 32 -12.35 -15.13 4.76
C VAL A 32 -12.82 -14.91 6.20
N GLU A 33 -13.62 -13.87 6.43
CA GLU A 33 -14.19 -13.51 7.73
C GLU A 33 -15.04 -14.65 8.30
N ASP A 34 -15.04 -14.74 9.63
CA ASP A 34 -15.93 -15.65 10.33
C ASP A 34 -17.29 -14.99 10.57
N GLU A 35 -18.37 -15.69 10.20
CA GLU A 35 -19.73 -15.19 10.40
C GLU A 35 -20.11 -15.14 11.88
N GLU A 36 -19.53 -16.01 12.72
CA GLU A 36 -19.81 -16.08 14.16
C GLU A 36 -18.95 -15.10 14.97
N GLU A 37 -17.75 -14.78 14.48
CA GLU A 37 -16.80 -13.84 15.12
C GLU A 37 -16.23 -12.78 14.15
N PRO A 38 -17.06 -11.83 13.66
CA PRO A 38 -16.59 -10.76 12.77
C PRO A 38 -15.48 -9.90 13.40
N GLY A 39 -14.46 -9.57 12.62
CA GLY A 39 -13.28 -8.82 13.07
C GLY A 39 -12.38 -9.53 14.08
N GLY A 40 -12.64 -10.80 14.41
CA GLY A 40 -11.86 -11.61 15.35
C GLY A 40 -10.67 -12.32 14.70
N TYR A 41 -10.74 -13.66 14.69
CA TYR A 41 -9.73 -14.51 14.08
C TYR A 41 -10.21 -15.06 12.75
N ILE A 42 -9.27 -15.25 11.82
CA ILE A 42 -9.52 -15.94 10.55
C ILE A 42 -8.90 -17.32 10.63
N HIS A 43 -9.71 -18.35 10.39
CA HIS A 43 -9.22 -19.71 10.27
C HIS A 43 -8.31 -19.85 9.05
N LEU A 44 -7.14 -20.44 9.24
CA LEU A 44 -6.16 -20.59 8.16
C LEU A 44 -6.73 -21.39 6.97
N GLU A 45 -7.62 -22.35 7.24
CA GLU A 45 -8.32 -23.14 6.23
C GLU A 45 -9.27 -22.31 5.33
N LYS A 46 -9.79 -21.18 5.82
CA LYS A 46 -10.56 -20.20 5.03
C LYS A 46 -9.62 -19.28 4.23
N PHE A 47 -8.51 -18.86 4.83
CA PHE A 47 -7.56 -17.94 4.21
C PHE A 47 -6.78 -18.58 3.05
N LEU A 48 -6.24 -19.79 3.24
CA LEU A 48 -5.33 -20.42 2.29
C LEU A 48 -5.91 -20.57 0.87
N PRO A 49 -7.16 -21.06 0.67
CA PRO A 49 -7.72 -21.19 -0.67
C PRO A 49 -7.88 -19.84 -1.38
N VAL A 50 -8.30 -18.79 -0.65
CA VAL A 50 -8.47 -17.44 -1.19
C VAL A 50 -7.13 -16.87 -1.60
N MET A 51 -6.13 -16.93 -0.72
CA MET A 51 -4.80 -16.38 -1.00
C MET A 51 -4.08 -17.18 -2.09
N THR A 52 -4.21 -18.50 -2.12
CA THR A 52 -3.66 -19.35 -3.18
C THR A 52 -4.17 -18.92 -4.54
N LYS A 53 -5.48 -18.67 -4.66
CA LYS A 53 -6.08 -18.18 -5.90
C LYS A 53 -5.55 -16.80 -6.29
N VAL A 54 -5.43 -15.88 -5.34
CA VAL A 54 -4.85 -14.55 -5.58
C VAL A 54 -3.44 -14.64 -6.18
N LEU A 55 -2.59 -15.52 -5.63
CA LEU A 55 -1.23 -15.72 -6.10
C LEU A 55 -1.18 -16.37 -7.49
N LEU A 56 -1.98 -17.42 -7.72
CA LEU A 56 -2.05 -18.10 -9.01
C LEU A 56 -2.57 -17.19 -10.12
N ASP A 57 -3.57 -16.36 -9.82
CA ASP A 57 -4.17 -15.41 -10.76
C ASP A 57 -3.31 -14.14 -10.92
N ARG A 58 -2.18 -14.03 -10.20
CA ARG A 58 -1.29 -12.84 -10.19
C ARG A 58 -2.05 -11.53 -9.96
N ARG A 59 -2.99 -11.54 -9.01
CA ARG A 59 -3.75 -10.35 -8.60
C ARG A 59 -2.91 -9.46 -7.68
N TYR A 60 -3.28 -8.18 -7.57
CA TYR A 60 -2.63 -7.21 -6.69
C TYR A 60 -1.13 -7.05 -6.94
N ARG A 61 -0.72 -7.05 -8.21
CA ARG A 61 0.69 -6.85 -8.56
C ARG A 61 1.15 -5.43 -8.20
N PRO A 62 2.44 -5.25 -7.87
CA PRO A 62 3.02 -3.93 -7.69
C PRO A 62 2.73 -3.03 -8.90
N ILE A 63 2.57 -1.74 -8.65
CA ILE A 63 2.48 -0.74 -9.72
C ILE A 63 3.88 -0.61 -10.35
N PRO A 64 4.00 -0.68 -11.69
CA PRO A 64 5.28 -0.51 -12.38
C PRO A 64 5.96 0.83 -12.05
N GLU A 65 7.30 0.82 -12.00
CA GLU A 65 8.09 2.00 -11.64
C GLU A 65 7.83 3.20 -12.56
N ASP A 66 7.69 2.97 -13.86
CA ASP A 66 7.41 3.99 -14.87
C ASP A 66 6.03 4.63 -14.68
N VAL A 67 5.04 3.83 -14.25
CA VAL A 67 3.70 4.32 -13.92
C VAL A 67 3.74 5.19 -12.66
N LEU A 68 4.46 4.76 -11.61
CA LEU A 68 4.65 5.56 -10.40
C LEU A 68 5.36 6.88 -10.72
N LEU A 69 6.43 6.82 -11.51
CA LEU A 69 7.17 8.00 -11.94
C LEU A 69 6.26 8.99 -12.68
N HIS A 70 5.46 8.51 -13.63
CA HIS A 70 4.54 9.38 -14.35
C HIS A 70 3.49 10.03 -13.44
N ALA A 71 2.96 9.28 -12.47
CA ALA A 71 2.02 9.81 -11.49
C ALA A 71 2.63 10.96 -10.66
N PHE A 72 3.87 10.82 -10.20
CA PHE A 72 4.56 11.89 -9.48
C PHE A 72 4.92 13.09 -10.37
N GLU A 73 5.29 12.86 -11.64
CA GLU A 73 5.56 13.94 -12.60
C GLU A 73 4.32 14.79 -12.90
N VAL A 74 3.10 14.23 -12.80
CA VAL A 74 1.85 15.00 -12.90
C VAL A 74 1.68 15.97 -11.72
N LEU A 75 2.16 15.61 -10.53
CA LEU A 75 2.12 16.47 -9.34
C LEU A 75 3.21 17.55 -9.37
N ASP A 76 4.32 17.29 -10.06
CA ASP A 76 5.44 18.21 -10.24
C ASP A 76 5.24 19.12 -11.47
N MET A 77 4.29 20.05 -11.38
CA MET A 77 3.93 20.96 -12.48
C MET A 77 5.11 21.76 -13.05
N ASN A 78 6.13 22.04 -12.23
CA ASN A 78 7.30 22.82 -12.61
C ASN A 78 8.47 21.96 -13.10
N LYS A 79 8.33 20.62 -13.10
CA LYS A 79 9.37 19.64 -13.47
C LYS A 79 10.68 19.85 -12.71
N CYS A 80 10.58 20.18 -11.43
CA CYS A 80 11.73 20.43 -10.57
C CYS A 80 12.36 19.15 -9.98
N GLY A 81 11.73 17.99 -10.17
CA GLY A 81 12.22 16.69 -9.69
C GLY A 81 11.88 16.40 -8.23
N TYR A 82 11.03 17.22 -7.61
CA TYR A 82 10.61 17.07 -6.22
C TYR A 82 9.20 17.65 -6.01
N ILE A 83 8.57 17.25 -4.90
CA ILE A 83 7.28 17.80 -4.44
C ILE A 83 7.47 18.34 -3.02
N THR A 84 6.87 19.48 -2.70
CA THR A 84 6.92 20.04 -1.34
C THR A 84 6.10 19.19 -0.39
N LYS A 85 6.49 19.14 0.90
CA LYS A 85 5.70 18.45 1.94
C LYS A 85 4.23 18.87 1.91
N GLU A 86 3.97 20.17 1.81
CA GLU A 86 2.61 20.72 1.83
C GLU A 86 1.74 20.19 0.68
N HIS A 87 2.24 20.23 -0.56
CA HIS A 87 1.49 19.70 -1.69
C HIS A 87 1.32 18.20 -1.60
N LEU A 88 2.36 17.48 -1.19
CA LEU A 88 2.29 16.02 -1.09
C LEU A 88 1.27 15.57 -0.05
N VAL A 89 1.28 16.18 1.14
CA VAL A 89 0.28 15.92 2.20
C VAL A 89 -1.11 16.18 1.64
N LYS A 90 -1.34 17.34 1.01
CA LYS A 90 -2.63 17.68 0.44
C LYS A 90 -3.16 16.59 -0.51
N TYR A 91 -2.36 16.20 -1.50
CA TYR A 91 -2.79 15.17 -2.46
C TYR A 91 -3.07 13.82 -1.80
N PHE A 92 -2.20 13.39 -0.88
CA PHE A 92 -2.28 12.05 -0.29
C PHE A 92 -3.35 11.95 0.80
N THR A 93 -3.83 13.07 1.37
CA THR A 93 -4.91 13.07 2.37
C THR A 93 -6.27 13.52 1.82
N GLU A 94 -6.36 14.01 0.58
CA GLU A 94 -7.61 14.51 0.00
C GLU A 94 -8.13 13.68 -1.19
N GLU A 95 -7.26 12.96 -1.91
CA GLU A 95 -7.61 12.27 -3.16
C GLU A 95 -7.44 10.75 -3.06
N GLY A 96 -8.23 10.01 -3.86
CA GLY A 96 -8.10 8.55 -4.00
C GLY A 96 -8.51 7.77 -2.74
N GLU A 97 -7.59 6.93 -2.23
CA GLU A 97 -7.68 6.31 -0.90
C GLU A 97 -6.81 7.13 0.05
N PRO A 98 -7.40 8.06 0.83
CA PRO A 98 -6.62 9.03 1.59
C PRO A 98 -5.83 8.36 2.70
N PHE A 99 -4.59 8.80 2.86
CA PHE A 99 -3.73 8.37 3.94
C PHE A 99 -4.27 8.90 5.27
N THR A 100 -4.18 8.07 6.30
CA THR A 100 -4.28 8.50 7.69
C THR A 100 -3.08 9.38 8.07
N GLU A 101 -3.22 10.14 9.15
CA GLU A 101 -2.11 10.97 9.67
C GLU A 101 -0.86 10.12 9.97
N GLU A 102 -1.05 8.92 10.53
CA GLU A 102 0.02 7.98 10.84
C GLU A 102 0.72 7.47 9.57
N GLU A 103 -0.05 7.09 8.53
CA GLU A 103 0.51 6.66 7.24
C GLU A 103 1.29 7.78 6.55
N MET A 104 0.78 9.01 6.62
CA MET A 104 1.45 10.18 6.07
C MET A 104 2.75 10.49 6.82
N GLU A 105 2.74 10.43 8.16
CA GLU A 105 3.94 10.62 8.98
C GLU A 105 4.99 9.55 8.70
N ASN A 106 4.58 8.28 8.63
CA ASN A 106 5.44 7.15 8.29
C ASN A 106 6.08 7.35 6.91
N MET A 107 5.30 7.71 5.89
CA MET A 107 5.83 8.01 4.56
C MET A 107 6.84 9.16 4.57
N LEU A 108 6.52 10.27 5.23
CA LEU A 108 7.41 11.44 5.29
C LEU A 108 8.71 11.13 6.03
N SER A 109 8.66 10.29 7.08
CA SER A 109 9.86 9.88 7.82
C SER A 109 10.89 9.17 6.92
N VAL A 110 10.44 8.52 5.84
CA VAL A 110 11.28 7.79 4.88
C VAL A 110 11.70 8.66 3.70
N ALA A 111 10.85 9.59 3.28
CA ALA A 111 10.95 10.28 1.99
C ALA A 111 11.38 11.75 2.06
N LEU A 112 11.10 12.43 3.17
CA LEU A 112 11.26 13.87 3.30
C LEU A 112 12.73 14.25 3.57
N ASP A 113 13.25 15.17 2.77
CA ASP A 113 14.53 15.81 3.03
C ASP A 113 14.34 16.89 4.11
N PRO A 114 15.03 16.79 5.26
CA PRO A 114 14.84 17.71 6.38
C PRO A 114 15.41 19.12 6.12
N GLU A 115 16.34 19.28 5.19
CA GLU A 115 16.94 20.57 4.86
C GLU A 115 16.05 21.36 3.90
N THR A 116 15.46 20.66 2.93
CA THR A 116 14.67 21.30 1.86
C THR A 116 13.16 21.23 2.11
N ASN A 117 12.70 20.36 3.00
CA ASN A 117 11.28 20.06 3.23
C ASN A 117 10.56 19.60 1.94
N THR A 118 11.28 18.83 1.11
CA THR A 118 10.80 18.29 -0.17
C THR A 118 11.01 16.78 -0.26
N VAL A 119 10.22 16.13 -1.12
CA VAL A 119 10.36 14.72 -1.46
C VAL A 119 10.85 14.61 -2.90
N ARG A 120 12.06 14.08 -3.08
CA ARG A 120 12.61 13.71 -4.40
C ARG A 120 12.00 12.38 -4.83
N TYR A 121 10.91 12.43 -5.59
CA TYR A 121 10.07 11.26 -5.87
C TYR A 121 10.83 10.10 -6.56
N ARG A 122 11.82 10.36 -7.41
CA ARG A 122 12.65 9.28 -8.00
C ARG A 122 13.38 8.44 -6.94
N ASN A 123 13.91 9.10 -5.91
CA ASN A 123 14.58 8.43 -4.79
C ASN A 123 13.58 7.72 -3.86
N TYR A 124 12.33 8.20 -3.82
CA TYR A 124 11.29 7.57 -3.02
C TYR A 124 10.75 6.33 -3.73
N ILE A 125 10.47 6.41 -5.03
CA ILE A 125 10.01 5.30 -5.86
C ILE A 125 10.99 4.13 -5.79
N SER A 126 12.30 4.36 -5.86
CA SER A 126 13.30 3.28 -5.75
C SER A 126 13.28 2.55 -4.40
N LYS A 127 12.65 3.12 -3.36
CA LYS A 127 12.41 2.47 -2.07
C LYS A 127 11.08 1.71 -2.03
N LEU A 128 10.15 2.01 -2.93
CA LEU A 128 8.84 1.38 -3.03
C LEU A 128 8.84 0.13 -3.92
N VAL A 129 9.73 0.10 -4.92
CA VAL A 129 9.84 -1.06 -5.82
C VAL A 129 10.46 -2.22 -5.06
N VAL A 130 9.81 -3.38 -5.12
CA VAL A 130 10.35 -4.64 -4.61
C VAL A 130 11.20 -5.27 -5.72
N ASP A 131 12.42 -5.69 -5.40
CA ASP A 131 13.26 -6.42 -6.36
C ASP A 131 12.52 -7.69 -6.83
N GLU A 132 12.32 -7.82 -8.14
CA GLU A 132 11.91 -9.09 -8.75
C GLU A 132 13.10 -10.05 -8.72
N THR A 133 13.32 -10.74 -7.59
CA THR A 133 14.24 -11.89 -7.51
C THR A 133 13.58 -13.18 -7.96
#